data_AF-A0A7X5Q628-F1
#
_entry.id   AF-A0A7X5Q628-F1
#
_cell.length_a   1.000
_cell.length_b   1.000
_cell.length_c   1.000
_cell.angle_alpha   90.00
_cell.angle_beta   90.00
_cell.angle_gamma   90.00
#
_symmetry.space_group_name_H-M   'P 1'
#
loop_
_entity.id
_entity.type
_entity.pdbx_description
1 polymer ?
#
loop_
_entity_poly.entity_id
_entity_poly.type
_entity_poly.pdbx_seq_one_letter_code
_entity_poly.pdbx_strand_id
1 'polypeptide(L)'
;MRREKPITWKEAAKNSIRKHTEGGQMLRGSRFKAEISQKALARVIKIRQHHISEMENGKRPIGKKMAKRFAQFFKVDYRLFL
;
A
#
# COMPACT_ATOMS: atom_id res chain seq x y z
N MET A 1 25.94 22.97 14.25
CA MET A 1 25.18 22.01 13.43
C MET A 1 23.70 22.33 13.60
N ARG A 2 22.99 22.84 12.57
CA ARG A 2 21.54 23.03 12.66
C ARG A 2 20.91 21.64 12.71
N ARG A 3 20.25 21.29 13.81
CA ARG A 3 19.41 20.08 13.87
C ARG A 3 18.20 20.36 12.98
N GLU A 4 18.11 19.65 11.86
CA GLU A 4 16.91 19.68 11.02
C GLU A 4 15.71 19.20 11.84
N LYS A 5 14.55 19.82 11.65
CA LYS A 5 13.33 19.41 12.35
C LYS A 5 12.94 17.99 11.88
N PRO A 6 12.65 17.06 12.80
CA PRO A 6 12.14 15.75 12.40
C PRO A 6 10.80 15.93 11.69
N ILE A 7 10.67 15.32 10.52
CA ILE A 7 9.42 15.29 9.77
C ILE A 7 8.72 13.95 10.01
N THR A 8 7.40 13.97 9.96
CA THR A 8 6.60 12.75 9.99
C THR A 8 6.74 11.98 8.68
N TRP A 9 6.48 10.68 8.70
CA TRP A 9 6.49 9.88 7.47
C TRP A 9 5.45 10.37 6.45
N LYS A 10 4.31 10.91 6.91
CA LYS A 10 3.26 11.47 6.04
C LYS A 10 3.76 12.70 5.29
N GLU A 11 4.54 13.55 5.96
CA GLU A 11 5.18 14.71 5.32
C GLU A 11 6.24 14.27 4.31
N ALA A 12 7.07 13.29 4.65
CA ALA A 12 8.05 12.72 3.73
C ALA A 12 7.38 12.09 2.49
N ALA A 13 6.24 11.42 2.67
CA ALA A 13 5.49 10.74 1.62
C ALA A 13 4.46 11.63 0.90
N LYS A 14 4.34 12.92 1.26
CA LYS A 14 3.24 13.80 0.85
C LYS A 14 2.97 13.82 -0.65
N ASN A 15 4.02 13.95 -1.46
CA ASN A 15 3.89 13.98 -2.93
C ASN A 15 3.43 12.62 -3.50
N SER A 16 3.90 11.53 -2.90
CA SER A 16 3.54 10.17 -3.29
C SER A 16 2.10 9.83 -2.91
N ILE A 17 1.66 10.25 -1.72
CA ILE A 17 0.27 10.13 -1.26
C ILE A 17 -0.64 10.98 -2.13
N ARG A 18 -0.27 12.23 -2.46
CA ARG A 18 -1.05 13.11 -3.33
C ARG A 18 -1.22 12.55 -4.75
N LYS A 19 -0.17 11.91 -5.28
CA LYS A 19 -0.20 11.28 -6.61
C LYS A 19 -1.01 9.99 -6.65
N HIS A 20 -1.12 9.30 -5.52
CA HIS A 20 -1.79 8.00 -5.37
C HIS A 20 -2.78 8.05 -4.21
N THR A 21 -2.89 6.99 -3.41
CA THR A 21 -3.69 6.99 -2.17
C THR A 21 -2.84 6.48 -1.02
N GLU A 22 -3.15 6.87 0.22
CA GLU A 22 -2.46 6.36 1.42
C GLU A 22 -2.51 4.81 1.45
N GLY A 23 -3.70 4.23 1.24
CA GLY A 23 -3.85 2.77 1.14
C GLY A 23 -3.08 2.11 0.00
N GLY A 24 -2.99 2.76 -1.17
CA GLY A 24 -2.18 2.27 -2.29
C GLY A 24 -0.68 2.27 -2.00
N GLN A 25 -0.19 3.31 -1.32
CA GLN A 25 1.19 3.38 -0.83
C GLN A 25 1.48 2.31 0.22
N MET A 26 0.56 2.10 1.15
CA MET A 26 0.69 1.08 2.18
C MET A 26 0.69 -0.33 1.59
N LEU A 27 -0.12 -0.59 0.56
CA LEU A 27 -0.09 -1.85 -0.19
C LEU A 27 1.28 -2.07 -0.86
N ARG A 28 1.79 -1.05 -1.57
CA ARG A 28 3.09 -1.12 -2.25
C ARG A 28 4.24 -1.32 -1.26
N GLY A 29 4.23 -0.57 -0.16
CA GLY A 29 5.22 -0.68 0.91
C GLY A 29 5.20 -2.05 1.59
N SER A 30 4.00 -2.57 1.91
CA SER A 30 3.83 -3.93 2.47
C SER A 30 4.35 -5.00 1.51
N ARG A 31 4.11 -4.82 0.21
CA ARG A 31 4.60 -5.71 -0.84
C ARG A 31 6.12 -5.72 -0.93
N PHE A 32 6.77 -4.55 -0.87
CA PHE A 32 8.22 -4.46 -0.87
C PHE A 32 8.83 -5.04 0.40
N LYS A 33 8.23 -4.79 1.57
CA LYS A 33 8.65 -5.40 2.84
C LYS A 33 8.57 -6.94 2.82
N ALA A 34 7.61 -7.49 2.08
CA ALA A 34 7.45 -8.93 1.89
C ALA A 34 8.25 -9.49 0.69
N GLU A 35 8.99 -8.65 -0.04
CA GLU A 35 9.82 -9.03 -1.19
C GLU A 35 9.06 -9.79 -2.31
N ILE A 36 7.77 -9.51 -2.51
CA ILE A 36 6.97 -10.17 -3.55
C ILE A 36 6.63 -9.23 -4.73
N SER A 37 6.43 -9.81 -5.90
CA SER A 37 5.93 -9.07 -7.07
C SER A 37 4.41 -8.86 -7.02
N GLN A 38 3.89 -7.89 -7.78
CA GLN A 38 2.44 -7.70 -7.92
C GLN A 38 1.76 -8.97 -8.47
N LYS A 39 2.43 -9.69 -9.38
CA LYS A 39 1.95 -10.98 -9.92
C LYS A 39 1.89 -12.07 -8.85
N ALA A 40 2.88 -12.14 -7.96
CA ALA A 40 2.88 -13.08 -6.85
C ALA A 40 1.74 -12.78 -5.86
N LEU A 41 1.59 -11.53 -5.45
CA LEU A 41 0.50 -11.11 -4.56
C LEU A 41 -0.88 -11.40 -5.18
N ALA A 42 -1.06 -11.08 -6.46
CA ALA A 42 -2.30 -11.32 -7.18
C ALA A 42 -2.67 -12.80 -7.24
N ARG A 43 -1.69 -13.70 -7.42
CA ARG A 43 -1.91 -15.16 -7.36
C ARG A 43 -2.40 -15.61 -5.98
N VAL A 44 -1.74 -15.17 -4.91
CA VAL A 44 -2.12 -15.55 -3.53
C VAL A 44 -3.50 -15.01 -3.17
N ILE A 45 -3.79 -13.76 -3.53
CA ILE A 45 -5.08 -13.10 -3.28
C ILE A 45 -6.12 -13.50 -4.33
N LYS A 46 -5.81 -14.38 -5.30
CA LYS A 46 -6.74 -14.84 -6.35
C LYS A 46 -7.46 -13.69 -7.06
N ILE A 47 -6.71 -12.67 -7.48
CA ILE A 47 -7.20 -11.55 -8.29
C ILE A 47 -6.28 -11.32 -9.50
N ARG A 48 -6.72 -10.51 -10.46
CA ARG A 48 -5.89 -10.14 -11.61
C ARG A 48 -4.77 -9.19 -11.17
N GLN A 49 -3.56 -9.35 -11.72
CA GLN A 49 -2.41 -8.52 -11.35
C GLN A 49 -2.64 -7.02 -11.61
N HIS A 50 -3.38 -6.66 -12.68
CA HIS A 50 -3.69 -5.25 -12.94
C HIS A 50 -4.53 -4.63 -11.82
N HIS A 51 -5.36 -5.39 -11.08
CA HIS A 51 -6.06 -4.83 -9.91
C HIS A 51 -5.08 -4.38 -8.82
N ILE A 52 -4.01 -5.14 -8.58
CA ILE A 52 -2.95 -4.73 -7.64
C ILE A 52 -2.27 -3.46 -8.13
N SER A 53 -1.92 -3.41 -9.43
CA SER A 53 -1.30 -2.22 -10.03
C SER A 53 -2.22 -0.99 -9.93
N GLU A 54 -3.51 -1.13 -10.24
CA GLU A 54 -4.49 -0.06 -10.12
C GLU A 54 -4.67 0.41 -8.67
N MET A 55 -4.67 -0.50 -7.70
CA MET A 55 -4.75 -0.18 -6.27
C MET A 55 -3.49 0.55 -5.79
N GLU A 56 -2.30 0.07 -6.13
CA GLU A 56 -1.02 0.72 -5.78
C GLU A 56 -0.90 2.12 -6.41
N ASN A 57 -1.47 2.32 -7.60
CA ASN A 57 -1.45 3.61 -8.29
C ASN A 57 -2.66 4.50 -7.95
N GLY A 58 -3.57 4.08 -7.08
CA GLY A 58 -4.77 4.86 -6.71
C GLY A 58 -5.85 4.94 -7.79
N LYS A 59 -5.71 4.22 -8.92
CA LYS A 59 -6.73 4.14 -9.99
C LYS A 59 -7.95 3.31 -9.58
N ARG A 60 -7.76 2.37 -8.64
CA ARG A 60 -8.82 1.55 -8.06
C ARG A 60 -8.80 1.70 -6.54
N PRO A 61 -9.92 2.05 -5.89
CA PRO A 61 -9.97 2.13 -4.44
C PRO A 61 -9.85 0.74 -3.79
N ILE A 62 -9.25 0.67 -2.61
CA ILE A 62 -9.19 -0.56 -1.80
C ILE A 62 -10.39 -0.55 -0.84
N GLY A 63 -11.39 -1.38 -1.14
CA GLY A 63 -12.54 -1.56 -0.25
C GLY A 63 -12.21 -2.41 0.98
N LYS A 64 -13.02 -2.28 2.04
CA LYS A 64 -12.86 -2.99 3.34
C LYS A 64 -12.66 -4.50 3.20
N LYS A 65 -13.38 -5.16 2.28
CA LYS A 65 -13.22 -6.60 2.02
C LYS A 65 -11.81 -6.93 1.50
N MET A 66 -11.27 -6.13 0.59
CA MET A 66 -9.91 -6.35 0.07
C MET A 66 -8.85 -5.98 1.10
N ALA A 67 -9.04 -4.87 1.83
CA ALA A 67 -8.18 -4.45 2.92
C ALA A 67 -7.99 -5.57 3.96
N LYS A 68 -9.07 -6.26 4.35
CA LYS A 68 -8.99 -7.41 5.27
C LYS A 68 -8.18 -8.59 4.71
N ARG A 69 -8.24 -8.84 3.40
CA ARG A 69 -7.46 -9.92 2.76
C ARG A 69 -5.98 -9.58 2.72
N PHE A 70 -5.63 -8.33 2.41
CA PHE A 70 -4.25 -7.85 2.49
C PHE A 70 -3.74 -7.88 3.92
N ALA A 71 -4.53 -7.41 4.89
CA ALA A 71 -4.20 -7.48 6.32
C ALA A 71 -3.88 -8.90 6.79
N GLN A 72 -4.69 -9.88 6.39
CA GLN A 72 -4.45 -11.28 6.73
C GLN A 72 -3.14 -11.79 6.11
N PHE A 73 -2.87 -11.45 4.84
CA PHE A 73 -1.65 -11.88 4.16
C PHE A 73 -0.38 -11.24 4.74
N PHE A 74 -0.40 -9.92 4.96
CA PHE A 74 0.75 -9.16 5.47
C PHE A 74 0.86 -9.17 7.00
N LYS A 75 -0.11 -9.73 7.73
CA LYS A 75 -0.19 -9.74 9.20
C LYS A 75 -0.14 -8.33 9.80
N VAL A 76 -0.97 -7.43 9.27
CA VAL A 76 -1.10 -6.02 9.72
C VAL A 76 -2.56 -5.62 9.91
N ASP A 77 -2.83 -4.45 10.49
CA ASP A 77 -4.19 -3.90 10.59
C ASP A 77 -4.74 -3.51 9.20
N TYR A 78 -5.99 -3.88 8.92
CA TYR A 78 -6.66 -3.56 7.64
C TYR A 78 -6.87 -2.06 7.41
N ARG A 79 -6.93 -1.25 8.47
CA ARG A 79 -7.11 0.20 8.40
C ARG A 79 -5.95 0.91 7.70
N LEU A 80 -4.79 0.27 7.63
CA LEU A 80 -3.65 0.78 6.88
C LEU A 80 -3.90 0.87 5.37
N PHE A 81 -4.86 0.10 4.84
CA PHE A 81 -5.16 0.08 3.41
C PHE A 81 -6.38 0.92 3.03
N LEU A 82 -6.98 1.66 3.97
CA LEU A 82 -8.19 2.46 3.75
C LEU A 82 -7.88 3.95 3.65
#